data_AF-X1A410-F1
#
_entry.id   AF-X1A410-F1
#
_cell.length_a   1.000
_cell.length_b   1.000
_cell.length_c   1.000
_cell.angle_alpha   90.00
_cell.angle_beta   90.00
_cell.angle_gamma   90.00
#
_symmetry.space_group_name_H-M   'P 1'
#
loop_
_entity.id
_entity.type
_entity.pdbx_description
1 polymer ?
#
loop_
_entity_poly.entity_id
_entity_poly.type
_entity_poly.pdbx_seq_one_letter_code
_entity_poly.pdbx_strand_id
1 'polypeptide(L)'
;MNQTLIALIIFITTLVFVSLEKINRTVIALSGALLFILLKILTQQEAFLAIDFNTIGLLTGMMVMVSIIKRTGLFQYLAIKISKLAHGNIFYLLFFLNNKFAASVRLVSSSTE
;
A
#
# COMPACT_ATOMS: atom_id res chain seq x y z
N MET A 1 23.99 -15.64 -16.65
CA MET A 1 23.10 -14.92 -17.60
C MET A 1 21.69 -15.47 -17.67
N ASN A 2 21.49 -16.80 -17.63
CA ASN A 2 20.14 -17.40 -17.75
C ASN A 2 19.25 -17.22 -16.49
N GLN A 3 19.82 -17.31 -15.28
CA GLN A 3 19.03 -17.18 -14.03
C GLN A 3 18.41 -15.79 -13.86
N THR A 4 19.13 -14.73 -14.20
CA THR A 4 18.63 -13.35 -14.13
C THR A 4 17.45 -13.12 -15.09
N LEU A 5 17.49 -13.70 -16.29
CA LEU A 5 16.39 -13.61 -17.26
C LEU A 5 15.15 -14.36 -16.75
N ILE A 6 15.33 -15.56 -16.19
CA ILE A 6 14.22 -16.34 -15.61
C ILE A 6 13.60 -15.58 -14.42
N ALA A 7 14.45 -15.00 -13.55
CA ALA A 7 14.01 -14.17 -12.43
C ALA A 7 13.17 -12.98 -12.91
N LEU A 8 13.63 -12.28 -13.94
CA LEU A 8 12.93 -11.14 -14.52
C LEU A 8 11.57 -11.55 -15.09
N ILE A 9 11.50 -12.68 -15.81
CA ILE A 9 10.25 -13.19 -16.37
C ILE A 9 9.25 -13.50 -15.25
N ILE A 10 9.68 -14.18 -14.18
CA ILE A 10 8.80 -14.52 -13.05
C ILE A 10 8.33 -13.23 -12.35
N PHE A 11 9.23 -12.27 -12.13
CA PHE A 11 8.90 -11.01 -11.49
C PHE A 11 7.87 -10.21 -12.30
N ILE A 12 8.11 -10.00 -13.59
CA ILE A 12 7.19 -9.27 -14.47
C ILE A 12 5.84 -9.99 -14.55
N THR A 13 5.85 -11.31 -14.72
CA THR A 13 4.61 -12.10 -14.79
C THR A 13 3.80 -11.96 -13.49
N THR A 14 4.45 -12.10 -12.33
CA THR A 14 3.81 -11.93 -11.02
C THR A 14 3.23 -10.52 -10.88
N LEU A 15 3.98 -9.47 -11.24
CA LEU A 15 3.49 -8.10 -11.19
C LEU A 15 2.27 -7.87 -12.10
N VAL A 16 2.31 -8.37 -13.34
CA VAL A 16 1.18 -8.25 -14.27
C VAL A 16 -0.07 -8.92 -13.67
N PHE A 17 0.05 -10.13 -13.13
CA PHE A 17 -1.09 -10.81 -12.51
C PHE A 17 -1.62 -10.07 -11.26
N VAL A 18 -0.74 -9.50 -10.43
CA VAL A 18 -1.15 -8.68 -9.29
C VAL A 18 -1.91 -7.44 -9.74
N SER A 19 -1.44 -6.75 -10.79
CA SER A 19 -2.07 -5.55 -11.36
C SER A 19 -3.38 -5.85 -12.09
N LEU A 20 -3.56 -7.07 -12.61
CA LEU A 20 -4.80 -7.47 -13.26
C LEU A 20 -5.94 -7.72 -12.26
N GLU A 21 -5.63 -7.94 -10.98
CA GLU A 21 -6.58 -8.12 -9.87
C GLU A 21 -7.65 -9.22 -10.07
N LYS A 22 -7.51 -10.05 -11.11
CA LYS A 22 -8.46 -11.14 -11.43
C LYS A 22 -8.42 -12.27 -10.40
N ILE A 23 -7.30 -12.43 -9.71
CA ILE A 23 -7.06 -13.47 -8.69
C ILE A 23 -6.60 -12.74 -7.41
N ASN A 24 -6.75 -13.39 -6.25
CA ASN A 24 -6.28 -12.84 -4.98
C ASN A 24 -4.79 -12.49 -5.05
N ARG A 25 -4.48 -11.20 -4.86
CA ARG A 25 -3.13 -10.64 -4.96
C ARG A 25 -2.14 -11.34 -4.03
N THR A 26 -2.58 -11.78 -2.86
CA THR A 26 -1.76 -12.53 -1.89
C THR A 26 -1.35 -13.89 -2.45
N VAL A 27 -2.27 -14.61 -3.08
CA VAL A 27 -1.99 -15.93 -3.68
C VAL A 27 -0.98 -15.78 -4.82
N ILE A 28 -1.16 -14.78 -5.67
CA ILE A 28 -0.23 -14.49 -6.77
C ILE A 28 1.17 -14.15 -6.22
N ALA A 29 1.25 -13.21 -5.29
CA ALA A 29 2.53 -12.77 -4.71
C ALA A 29 3.29 -13.93 -4.03
N LEU A 30 2.59 -14.74 -3.23
CA LEU A 30 3.19 -15.91 -2.58
C LEU A 30 3.60 -16.99 -3.57
N SER A 31 2.82 -17.21 -4.63
CA SER A 31 3.19 -18.16 -5.69
C SER A 31 4.44 -17.72 -6.46
N GLY A 32 4.57 -16.42 -6.76
CA GLY A 32 5.77 -15.85 -7.37
C GLY A 32 6.98 -16.03 -6.47
N ALA A 33 6.87 -15.69 -5.19
CA ALA A 33 7.94 -15.90 -4.20
C ALA A 33 8.33 -17.38 -4.06
N LEU A 34 7.36 -18.30 -4.08
CA LEU A 34 7.62 -19.74 -4.04
C LEU A 34 8.40 -20.21 -5.27
N LEU A 35 8.07 -19.71 -6.47
CA LEU A 35 8.81 -20.03 -7.70
C LEU A 35 10.27 -19.56 -7.64
N PHE A 36 10.54 -18.40 -7.05
CA PHE A 36 11.90 -17.91 -6.82
C PHE A 36 12.74 -18.88 -5.98
N ILE A 37 12.14 -19.47 -4.93
CA ILE A 37 12.82 -20.43 -4.04
C ILE A 37 12.98 -21.80 -4.72
N LEU A 38 11.91 -22.31 -5.35
CA LEU A 38 11.94 -23.64 -6.00
C LEU A 38 12.98 -23.72 -7.13
N LEU A 39 13.14 -22.64 -7.89
CA LEU A 39 14.11 -22.55 -8.97
C LEU A 39 15.52 -22.19 -8.47
N LYS A 40 15.73 -22.10 -7.15
CA LYS A 40 16.98 -21.71 -6.49
C LYS A 40 17.55 -20.39 -7.04
N ILE A 41 16.66 -19.46 -7.42
CA ILE A 41 17.04 -18.11 -7.83
C ILE A 41 17.42 -17.29 -6.60
N LEU A 42 16.68 -17.48 -5.51
CA LEU A 42 17.00 -16.98 -4.19
C LEU A 42 17.04 -18.16 -3.21
N THR A 43 18.00 -18.14 -2.29
CA THR A 43 17.99 -19.08 -1.17
C THR A 43 16.89 -18.71 -0.19
N GLN A 44 16.46 -19.69 0.63
CA GLN A 44 15.43 -19.44 1.64
C GLN A 44 15.89 -18.39 2.65
N GLN A 45 17.17 -18.41 3.03
CA GLN A 45 17.77 -17.47 3.96
C GLN A 45 17.75 -16.04 3.40
N GLU A 46 18.16 -15.85 2.14
CA GLU A 46 18.09 -14.54 1.46
C GLU A 46 16.65 -14.04 1.35
N ALA A 47 15.70 -14.93 1.04
CA ALA A 47 14.28 -14.57 0.96
C ALA A 47 13.74 -14.05 2.30
N PHE A 48 14.12 -14.66 3.42
CA PHE A 48 13.73 -14.18 4.75
C PHE A 48 14.43 -12.86 5.13
N LEU A 49 15.70 -12.70 4.78
CA LEU A 49 16.44 -11.46 5.02
C LEU A 49 15.90 -10.28 4.19
N ALA A 50 15.26 -10.55 3.05
CA ALA A 50 14.61 -9.53 2.23
C ALA A 50 13.28 -9.01 2.83
N ILE A 51 12.77 -9.62 3.91
CA ILE A 51 11.52 -9.19 4.55
C ILE A 51 11.81 -8.03 5.52
N ASP A 52 11.28 -6.85 5.21
CA ASP A 52 11.32 -5.70 6.12
C ASP A 52 10.11 -5.69 7.08
N PHE A 53 10.35 -6.16 8.31
CA PHE A 53 9.35 -6.17 9.38
C PHE A 53 8.95 -4.78 9.85
N ASN A 54 9.79 -3.76 9.72
CA ASN A 54 9.43 -2.39 10.08
C ASN A 54 8.32 -1.89 9.15
N THR A 55 8.48 -2.12 7.84
CA THR A 55 7.46 -1.75 6.86
C THR A 55 6.16 -2.53 7.07
N ILE A 56 6.21 -3.86 7.28
CA ILE A 56 5.01 -4.66 7.55
C ILE A 56 4.32 -4.18 8.83
N GLY A 57 5.08 -3.95 9.91
CA GLY A 57 4.56 -3.45 11.17
C GLY A 57 3.91 -2.07 11.05
N LEU A 58 4.56 -1.14 10.34
CA LEU A 58 4.05 0.21 10.11
C LEU A 58 2.75 0.19 9.29
N LEU A 59 2.72 -0.53 8.18
CA LEU A 59 1.53 -0.64 7.34
C LEU A 59 0.38 -1.32 8.10
N THR A 60 0.66 -2.38 8.85
CA THR A 60 -0.33 -3.08 9.69
C THR A 60 -0.86 -2.16 10.77
N GLY A 61 0.01 -1.43 11.48
CA GLY A 61 -0.37 -0.48 12.52
C GLY A 61 -1.26 0.64 11.98
N MET A 62 -0.89 1.21 10.83
CA MET A 62 -1.71 2.22 10.14
C MET A 62 -3.09 1.66 9.77
N MET A 63 -3.16 0.44 9.23
CA MET A 63 -4.45 -0.19 8.88
C MET A 63 -5.33 -0.47 10.11
N VAL A 64 -4.75 -0.95 11.21
CA VAL A 64 -5.48 -1.20 12.47
C VAL A 64 -6.03 0.10 13.03
N MET A 65 -5.21 1.15 13.09
CA MET A 65 -5.60 2.48 13.58
C MET A 65 -6.75 3.07 12.75
N VAL A 66 -6.64 3.01 11.41
CA VAL A 66 -7.71 3.43 10.49
C VAL A 66 -8.99 2.62 10.70
N SER A 67 -8.89 1.31 10.93
CA SER A 67 -10.04 0.44 11.19
C SER A 67 -10.79 0.81 12.47
N ILE A 68 -10.07 1.13 13.55
CA ILE A 68 -10.66 1.57 14.82
C ILE A 68 -11.36 2.92 14.65
N ILE A 69 -10.70 3.90 14.01
CA ILE A 69 -11.28 5.23 13.75
C ILE A 69 -12.53 5.13 12.88
N LYS A 70 -12.56 4.23 11.90
CA LYS A 70 -13.75 4.02 11.06
C LYS A 70 -14.96 3.56 11.88
N ARG A 71 -14.76 2.77 12.95
CA ARG A 71 -15.84 2.28 13.82
C ARG A 71 -16.47 3.38 14.68
N THR A 72 -15.73 4.43 15.03
CA THR A 72 -16.24 5.52 15.86
C THR A 72 -17.13 6.52 15.09
N GLY A 73 -17.26 6.36 13.77
CA GLY A 73 -18.04 7.28 12.93
C GLY A 73 -17.32 8.58 12.58
N LEU A 74 -16.05 8.71 12.97
CA LEU A 74 -15.28 9.94 12.78
C LEU A 74 -15.12 10.31 11.30
N PHE A 75 -14.89 9.32 10.42
CA PHE A 75 -14.81 9.57 8.98
C PHE A 75 -16.14 10.07 8.39
N GLN A 76 -17.27 9.55 8.84
CA GLN A 76 -18.60 9.99 8.41
C GLN A 76 -18.89 11.41 8.87
N TYR A 77 -18.58 11.75 10.13
CA TYR A 77 -18.71 13.10 10.65
C TYR A 77 -17.85 14.10 9.85
N LEU A 78 -16.58 13.76 9.59
CA LEU A 78 -15.68 14.60 8.80
C LEU A 78 -16.17 14.75 7.36
N ALA A 79 -16.63 13.68 6.71
CA ALA A 79 -17.16 13.73 5.35
C ALA A 79 -18.34 14.70 5.23
N ILE A 80 -19.31 14.64 6.15
CA ILE A 80 -20.46 15.55 6.18
C ILE A 80 -20.00 16.99 6.43
N LYS A 81 -19.08 17.20 7.38
CA LYS A 81 -18.59 18.55 7.71
C LYS A 81 -17.87 19.20 6.53
N ILE A 82 -17.00 18.46 5.85
CA ILE A 82 -16.26 18.95 4.68
C ILE A 82 -17.22 19.17 3.50
N SER A 83 -18.17 18.26 3.28
CA SER A 83 -19.17 18.39 2.21
C SER A 83 -20.03 19.66 2.38
N LYS A 84 -20.46 19.96 3.61
CA LYS A 84 -21.17 21.21 3.94
C LYS A 84 -20.29 22.44 3.69
N LEU A 85 -19.01 22.38 4.07
CA LEU A 85 -18.06 23.48 3.85
C LEU A 85 -17.78 23.74 2.36
N ALA A 86 -17.80 22.68 1.54
CA ALA A 86 -17.65 22.75 0.08
C ALA A 86 -18.96 23.11 -0.65
N HIS A 87 -20.05 23.40 0.08
CA HIS A 87 -21.37 23.75 -0.48
C HIS A 87 -21.90 22.75 -1.53
N GLY A 88 -21.54 21.47 -1.40
CA GLY A 88 -21.93 20.43 -2.36
C GLY A 88 -21.23 20.49 -3.72
N ASN A 89 -20.30 21.41 -3.95
CA ASN A 89 -19.56 21.49 -5.21
C ASN A 89 -18.31 20.58 -5.20
N ILE A 90 -18.26 19.64 -6.14
CA ILE A 90 -17.20 18.63 -6.24
C ILE A 90 -15.81 19.25 -6.43
N PHE A 91 -15.69 20.37 -7.16
CA PHE A 91 -14.40 21.03 -7.40
C PHE A 91 -13.85 21.67 -6.13
N TYR A 92 -14.70 22.31 -5.33
CA TYR A 92 -14.31 22.84 -4.03
C TYR A 92 -13.93 21.73 -3.06
N LEU A 93 -14.68 20.62 -3.05
CA LEU A 93 -14.35 19.46 -2.22
C LEU A 93 -12.96 18.90 -2.53
N LEU A 94 -12.65 18.70 -3.81
CA LEU A 94 -11.34 18.23 -4.27
C LEU A 94 -10.23 19.22 -3.90
N PHE A 95 -10.46 20.52 -4.10
CA PHE A 95 -9.49 21.57 -3.73
C PHE A 95 -9.24 21.61 -2.22
N PHE A 96 -10.29 21.58 -1.38
CA PHE A 96 -10.15 21.56 0.07
C PHE A 96 -9.44 20.30 0.56
N LEU A 97 -9.81 19.13 0.02
CA LEU A 97 -9.18 17.86 0.38
C LEU A 97 -7.69 17.86 0.05
N ASN A 98 -7.33 18.28 -1.17
CA ASN A 98 -5.95 18.33 -1.62
C ASN A 98 -5.10 19.28 -0.75
N ASN A 99 -5.59 20.50 -0.52
CA ASN A 99 -4.87 21.48 0.29
C ASN A 99 -4.71 21.04 1.75
N LYS A 100 -5.75 20.47 2.36
CA LYS A 100 -5.69 19.98 3.75
C LYS A 100 -4.77 18.76 3.87
N PHE A 101 -4.84 17.83 2.92
CA PHE A 101 -3.95 16.67 2.88
C PHE A 101 -2.49 17.09 2.73
N ALA A 102 -2.18 18.00 1.78
CA ALA A 102 -0.84 18.53 1.59
C ALA A 102 -0.30 19.25 2.83
N ALA A 103 -1.14 20.02 3.53
CA ALA A 103 -0.75 20.67 4.78
C ALA A 103 -0.43 19.64 5.89
N SER A 104 -1.26 18.61 6.05
CA SER A 104 -1.01 17.55 7.04
C SER A 104 0.29 16.79 6.76
N VAL A 105 0.57 16.46 5.49
CA VAL A 105 1.83 15.79 5.10
C VAL A 105 3.04 16.68 5.39
N ARG A 106 2.95 17.98 5.07
CA ARG A 106 4.01 18.97 5.35
C ARG A 106 4.34 19.08 6.84
N LEU A 107 3.33 19.05 7.70
CA LEU A 107 3.54 19.11 9.16
C LEU A 107 4.27 17.86 9.66
N VAL A 108 3.86 16.67 9.21
CA VAL A 108 4.52 15.41 9.58
C VAL A 108 5.96 15.39 9.08
N SER A 109 6.21 15.81 7.83
CA SER A 109 7.57 15.85 7.29
C SER A 109 8.46 16.89 7.99
N SER A 110 7.89 18.01 8.45
CA SER A 110 8.63 19.05 9.19
C SER A 110 9.00 18.67 10.63
N SER A 111 8.43 17.59 11.18
CA SER A 111 8.78 17.07 12.51
C SER A 111 9.79 15.92 12.46
N THR A 112 10.18 15.49 11.26
CA THR A 112 11.12 14.38 11.01
C THR A 112 12.48 14.86 10.48
N GLU A 113 12.65 16.17 10.27
CA GLU A 113 13.95 16.85 10.07
C GLU A 113 14.43 17.47 11.39
#